data_AF-A0AAN4YZ39-F1
#
_entry.id   AF-A0AAN4YZ39-F1
#
_cell.length_a   1.000
_cell.length_b   1.000
_cell.length_c   1.000
_cell.angle_alpha   90.00
_cell.angle_beta   90.00
_cell.angle_gamma   90.00
#
_symmetry.space_group_name_H-M   'P 1'
#
loop_
_entity.id
_entity.type
_entity.pdbx_description
1 polymer ?
#
loop_
_entity_poly.entity_id
_entity_poly.type
_entity_poly.pdbx_seq_one_letter_code
_entity_poly.pdbx_strand_id
1 'polypeptide(L)'
;MCQIFIAFAGGMLVIGQDMAVMSAADHDGVPMMLSILGLFASLGGAAGSAIASAVYTNVFPERLQDGLPLDAKGDWVDIYLGGYLTQMAYPMGSEVRTAINNAWGDSQKYSCIATTAVIALGFPCIAVWKNLNVDQKQNKGVML
;
A
#
# COMPACT_ATOMS: atom_id res chain seq x y z
N MET A 1 -14.45 2.20 1.78
CA MET A 1 -14.14 3.62 2.09
C MET A 1 -12.67 3.86 2.36
N CYS A 2 -11.98 3.06 3.19
CA CYS A 2 -10.56 3.25 3.51
C CYS A 2 -9.62 3.38 2.29
N GLN A 3 -9.83 2.56 1.25
CA GLN A 3 -9.01 2.61 0.02
C GLN A 3 -9.08 3.96 -0.70
N ILE A 4 -10.21 4.67 -0.64
CA ILE A 4 -10.35 6.00 -1.24
C ILE A 4 -9.49 7.00 -0.49
N PHE A 5 -9.56 7.03 0.84
CA PHE A 5 -8.73 7.93 1.66
C PHE A 5 -7.24 7.64 1.51
N ILE A 6 -6.87 6.36 1.41
CA ILE A 6 -5.48 5.96 1.16
C ILE A 6 -5.02 6.46 -0.21
N ALA A 7 -5.85 6.38 -1.25
CA ALA A 7 -5.50 6.90 -2.57
C ALA A 7 -5.29 8.42 -2.58
N PHE A 8 -6.17 9.19 -1.92
CA PHE A 8 -6.01 10.63 -1.79
C PHE A 8 -4.74 11.01 -1.02
N ALA A 9 -4.50 10.37 0.13
CA ALA A 9 -3.32 10.63 0.95
C ALA A 9 -2.03 10.24 0.22
N GLY A 10 -2.01 9.07 -0.43
CA GLY A 10 -0.87 8.56 -1.18
C GLY A 10 -0.49 9.48 -2.34
N GLY A 11 -1.46 9.94 -3.12
CA GLY A 11 -1.20 10.86 -4.24
C GLY A 11 -0.57 12.18 -3.79
N MET A 12 -1.05 12.77 -2.69
CA MET A 12 -0.46 13.99 -2.13
C MET A 12 0.96 13.77 -1.60
N LEU A 13 1.21 12.66 -0.91
CA LEU A 13 2.53 12.34 -0.36
C LEU A 13 3.58 12.14 -1.45
N VAL A 14 3.24 11.45 -2.55
CA VAL A 14 4.18 11.20 -3.66
C VAL A 14 4.64 12.50 -4.31
N ILE A 15 3.71 13.43 -4.60
CA ILE A 15 4.08 14.73 -5.16
C ILE A 15 4.87 15.56 -4.14
N GLY A 16 4.48 15.51 -2.87
CA GLY A 16 5.14 16.24 -1.79
C GLY A 16 6.60 15.83 -1.59
N GLN A 17 6.89 14.51 -1.57
CA GLN A 17 8.26 14.02 -1.41
C GLN A 17 9.16 14.35 -2.61
N ASP A 18 8.63 14.31 -3.84
CA ASP A 18 9.39 14.67 -5.03
C ASP A 18 9.79 16.15 -4.98
N MET A 19 8.83 17.03 -4.62
CA MET A 19 9.12 18.46 -4.43
C MET A 19 10.10 18.73 -3.29
N ALA A 20 9.98 18.01 -2.16
CA ALA A 20 10.89 18.15 -1.03
C ALA A 20 12.33 17.81 -1.44
N VAL A 21 12.53 16.72 -2.19
CA VAL A 21 13.84 16.30 -2.67
C VAL A 21 14.40 17.27 -3.71
N MET A 22 13.58 17.76 -4.64
CA MET A 22 14.00 18.78 -5.61
C MET A 22 14.38 20.10 -4.94
N SER A 23 13.70 20.49 -3.86
CA SER A 23 14.01 21.72 -3.11
C SER A 23 15.33 21.67 -2.33
N ALA A 24 15.81 20.45 -2.04
CA ALA A 24 17.04 20.22 -1.28
C ALA A 24 18.28 20.05 -2.18
N ALA A 25 18.08 19.85 -3.48
CA ALA A 25 19.14 19.51 -4.44
C ALA A 25 19.53 20.72 -5.30
N ASP A 26 20.81 20.82 -5.67
CA ASP A 26 21.24 21.72 -6.74
C ASP A 26 20.69 21.23 -8.09
N HIS A 27 20.57 22.15 -9.08
CA HIS A 27 19.98 21.86 -10.40
C HIS A 27 20.53 20.56 -11.04
N ASP A 28 21.85 20.39 -10.99
CA ASP A 28 22.52 19.24 -11.60
C ASP A 28 22.41 17.96 -10.75
N GLY A 29 22.11 18.09 -9.46
CA GLY A 29 21.92 16.99 -8.50
C GLY A 29 20.49 16.44 -8.43
N VAL A 30 19.50 17.14 -8.98
CA VAL A 30 18.08 16.72 -8.97
C VAL A 30 17.88 15.29 -9.50
N PRO A 31 18.43 14.89 -10.66
CA PRO A 31 18.21 13.52 -11.18
C PRO A 31 18.77 12.44 -10.26
N MET A 32 19.92 12.69 -9.63
CA MET A 32 20.54 11.76 -8.69
C MET A 32 19.66 11.59 -7.45
N MET A 33 19.18 12.69 -6.89
CA MET A 33 18.36 12.68 -5.69
C MET A 33 16.99 12.01 -5.93
N LEU A 34 16.36 12.26 -7.07
CA LEU A 34 15.13 11.55 -7.48
C LEU A 34 15.38 10.04 -7.70
N SER A 35 16.54 9.67 -8.23
CA SER A 35 16.90 8.24 -8.39
C SER A 35 17.03 7.54 -7.04
N ILE A 36 17.65 8.20 -6.05
CA ILE A 36 17.73 7.68 -4.67
C ILE A 36 16.33 7.55 -4.06
N LEU A 37 15.48 8.56 -4.23
CA LEU A 37 14.09 8.50 -3.78
C LEU A 37 13.34 7.32 -4.41
N GLY A 38 13.49 7.11 -5.72
CA GLY A 38 12.90 5.98 -6.44
C GLY A 38 13.40 4.60 -5.96
N LEU A 39 14.68 4.51 -5.57
CA LEU A 39 15.24 3.30 -4.97
C LEU A 39 14.55 2.98 -3.63
N PHE A 40 14.40 3.97 -2.75
CA PHE A 40 13.70 3.77 -1.47
C PHE A 40 12.21 3.47 -1.66
N ALA A 41 11.55 4.11 -2.64
CA ALA A 41 10.18 3.80 -2.99
C ALA A 41 10.02 2.34 -3.46
N SER A 42 10.96 1.84 -4.27
CA SER A 42 10.98 0.44 -4.72
C SER A 42 11.17 -0.53 -3.55
N LEU A 43 12.07 -0.21 -2.61
CA LEU A 43 12.27 -1.00 -1.39
C LEU A 43 11.00 -1.04 -0.52
N GLY A 44 10.36 0.12 -0.33
CA GLY A 44 9.09 0.21 0.40
C GLY A 44 7.99 -0.60 -0.26
N GLY A 45 7.89 -0.56 -1.60
CA GLY A 45 6.93 -1.35 -2.38
C GLY A 45 7.14 -2.86 -2.23
N ALA A 46 8.39 -3.32 -2.24
CA ALA A 46 8.73 -4.72 -2.01
C ALA A 46 8.36 -5.17 -0.58
N ALA A 47 8.70 -4.37 0.43
CA ALA A 47 8.35 -4.64 1.83
C ALA A 47 6.83 -4.68 2.04
N GLY A 48 6.10 -3.72 1.47
CA GLY A 48 4.63 -3.69 1.54
C GLY A 48 3.99 -4.92 0.88
N SER A 49 4.51 -5.33 -0.27
CA SER A 49 4.03 -6.54 -0.97
C SER A 49 4.27 -7.82 -0.17
N ALA A 50 5.42 -7.92 0.50
CA ALA A 50 5.74 -9.04 1.38
C ALA A 50 4.77 -9.11 2.59
N ILE A 51 4.50 -7.97 3.24
CA ILE A 51 3.54 -7.90 4.35
C ILE A 51 2.14 -8.27 3.87
N ALA A 52 1.67 -7.72 2.75
CA ALA A 52 0.36 -8.03 2.18
C ALA A 52 0.21 -9.52 1.87
N SER A 53 1.26 -10.13 1.31
CA SER A 53 1.28 -11.57 1.02
C SER A 53 1.22 -12.40 2.30
N ALA A 54 1.99 -12.02 3.33
CA ALA A 54 1.97 -12.69 4.63
C ALA A 54 0.60 -12.59 5.31
N VAL A 55 -0.05 -11.43 5.28
CA VAL A 55 -1.41 -11.26 5.83
C VAL A 55 -2.39 -12.14 5.08
N TYR A 56 -2.37 -12.13 3.74
CA TYR A 56 -3.27 -12.94 2.93
C TYR A 56 -3.10 -14.44 3.21
N THR A 57 -1.87 -14.96 3.18
CA THR A 57 -1.60 -16.39 3.36
C THR A 57 -1.96 -16.92 4.76
N ASN A 58 -1.96 -16.07 5.79
CA ASN A 58 -2.36 -16.48 7.14
C ASN A 58 -3.85 -16.26 7.42
N VAL A 59 -4.37 -15.08 7.09
CA VAL A 59 -5.74 -14.68 7.50
C VAL A 59 -6.80 -15.25 6.57
N PHE A 60 -6.56 -15.22 5.26
CA PHE A 60 -7.57 -15.62 4.27
C PHE A 60 -8.00 -17.10 4.43
N PRO A 61 -7.08 -18.09 4.46
CA PRO A 61 -7.49 -19.49 4.57
C PRO A 61 -8.14 -19.81 5.92
N GLU A 62 -7.66 -19.20 7.01
CA GLU A 62 -8.24 -19.34 8.35
C GLU A 62 -9.70 -18.90 8.35
N ARG A 63 -9.98 -17.67 7.87
CA ARG A 63 -11.35 -17.14 7.83
C ARG A 63 -12.24 -17.85 6.82
N LEU A 64 -11.66 -18.35 5.74
CA LEU A 64 -12.39 -19.14 4.76
C LEU A 64 -12.86 -20.48 5.36
N GLN A 65 -12.00 -21.19 6.10
CA GLN A 65 -12.37 -22.45 6.75
C GLN A 65 -13.42 -22.26 7.85
N ASP A 66 -13.37 -21.14 8.57
CA ASP A 66 -14.35 -20.82 9.61
C ASP A 66 -15.70 -20.38 9.03
N GLY A 67 -15.69 -19.67 7.90
CA GLY A 67 -16.88 -19.13 7.26
C GLY A 67 -17.59 -20.06 6.28
N LEU A 68 -16.91 -21.10 5.77
CA LEU A 68 -17.51 -22.02 4.79
C LEU A 68 -18.58 -22.92 5.43
N PRO A 69 -19.70 -23.16 4.73
CA PRO A 69 -20.71 -24.11 5.16
C PRO A 69 -20.18 -25.56 5.10
N LEU A 70 -20.76 -26.46 5.91
CA LEU A 70 -20.24 -27.82 6.14
C LEU A 70 -20.07 -28.65 4.86
N ASP A 71 -20.92 -28.40 3.86
CA ASP A 71 -20.94 -29.03 2.55
C ASP A 71 -19.75 -28.59 1.66
N ALA A 72 -19.32 -27.33 1.75
CA ALA A 72 -18.20 -26.78 0.98
C ALA A 72 -16.91 -26.63 1.79
N LYS A 73 -16.91 -27.03 3.07
CA LYS A 73 -15.74 -26.91 3.95
C LYS A 73 -14.55 -27.75 3.49
N GLY A 74 -14.78 -28.81 2.72
CA GLY A 74 -13.71 -29.61 2.10
C GLY A 74 -12.99 -28.90 0.93
N ASP A 75 -13.69 -27.99 0.24
CA ASP A 75 -13.21 -27.36 -0.99
C ASP A 75 -12.35 -26.11 -0.73
N TRP A 76 -12.10 -25.78 0.54
CA TRP A 76 -11.38 -24.56 0.94
C TRP A 76 -9.99 -24.44 0.28
N VAL A 77 -9.30 -25.57 0.08
CA VAL A 77 -7.98 -25.63 -0.56
C VAL A 77 -8.09 -25.23 -2.03
N ASP A 78 -9.08 -25.76 -2.73
CA ASP A 78 -9.30 -25.48 -4.16
C ASP A 78 -9.75 -24.04 -4.39
N ILE A 79 -10.57 -23.50 -3.47
CA ILE A 79 -10.97 -22.09 -3.47
C ILE A 79 -9.77 -21.16 -3.21
N TYR A 80 -8.85 -21.56 -2.33
CA TYR A 80 -7.63 -20.80 -2.03
C TYR A 80 -6.64 -20.84 -3.19
N LEU A 81 -6.28 -22.04 -3.69
CA LEU A 81 -5.31 -22.24 -4.77
C LEU A 81 -5.82 -21.76 -6.12
N GLY A 82 -7.13 -21.90 -6.38
CA GLY A 82 -7.79 -21.37 -7.57
C GLY A 82 -7.86 -19.84 -7.61
N GLY A 83 -7.54 -19.19 -6.49
CA GLY A 83 -7.45 -17.73 -6.39
C GLY A 83 -8.76 -17.02 -6.74
N TYR A 84 -8.65 -15.75 -7.14
CA TYR A 84 -9.82 -14.91 -7.37
C TYR A 84 -10.72 -15.41 -8.52
N LEU A 85 -10.16 -16.12 -9.52
CA LEU A 85 -10.91 -16.63 -10.68
C LEU A 85 -11.90 -17.71 -10.26
N THR A 86 -11.44 -18.71 -9.50
CA THR A 86 -12.31 -19.76 -8.95
C THR A 86 -13.32 -19.17 -7.96
N GLN A 87 -12.88 -18.23 -7.13
CA GLN A 87 -13.76 -17.54 -6.18
C GLN A 87 -14.90 -16.79 -6.87
N MET A 88 -14.64 -16.18 -8.04
CA MET A 88 -15.65 -15.44 -8.84
C MET A 88 -16.62 -16.35 -9.61
N ALA A 89 -16.30 -17.63 -9.78
CA ALA A 89 -17.20 -18.58 -10.41
C ALA A 89 -18.42 -18.91 -9.53
N TYR A 90 -18.31 -18.76 -8.21
CA TYR A 90 -19.44 -18.96 -7.29
C TYR A 90 -20.48 -17.83 -7.43
N PRO A 91 -21.78 -18.18 -7.52
CA PRO A 91 -22.83 -17.21 -7.76
C PRO A 91 -22.94 -16.20 -6.60
N MET A 92 -23.15 -14.94 -6.95
CA MET A 92 -23.39 -13.86 -5.98
C MET A 92 -24.64 -14.15 -5.16
N GLY A 93 -24.51 -14.02 -3.83
CA GLY A 93 -25.58 -14.33 -2.88
C GLY A 93 -25.58 -15.76 -2.35
N SER A 94 -24.72 -16.66 -2.88
CA SER A 94 -24.51 -17.97 -2.25
C SER A 94 -23.77 -17.85 -0.91
N GLU A 95 -23.96 -18.83 -0.02
CA GLU A 95 -23.27 -18.88 1.28
C GLU A 95 -21.76 -18.96 1.10
N VAL A 96 -21.28 -19.77 0.15
CA VAL A 96 -19.86 -19.88 -0.22
C VAL A 96 -19.29 -18.54 -0.68
N ARG A 97 -19.99 -17.83 -1.58
CA ARG A 97 -19.54 -16.51 -2.06
C ARG A 97 -19.54 -15.46 -0.95
N THR A 98 -20.49 -15.55 -0.02
CA THR A 98 -20.54 -14.66 1.16
C THR A 98 -19.38 -14.93 2.12
N ALA A 99 -19.06 -16.20 2.38
CA ALA A 99 -17.91 -16.59 3.17
C ALA A 99 -16.59 -16.09 2.56
N ILE A 100 -16.42 -16.26 1.24
CA ILE A 100 -15.24 -15.74 0.51
C ILE A 100 -15.14 -14.21 0.63
N ASN A 101 -16.25 -13.49 0.44
CA ASN A 101 -16.26 -12.03 0.55
C ASN A 101 -15.90 -11.56 1.97
N ASN A 102 -16.39 -12.26 2.99
CA ASN A 102 -16.06 -11.97 4.39
C ASN A 102 -14.57 -12.23 4.67
N ALA A 103 -14.01 -13.34 4.18
CA ALA A 103 -12.59 -13.66 4.32
C ALA A 103 -11.68 -12.61 3.63
N TRP A 104 -12.09 -12.09 2.47
CA TRP A 104 -11.42 -10.96 1.80
C TRP A 104 -11.53 -9.67 2.60
N GLY A 105 -12.71 -9.39 3.15
CA GLY A 105 -12.96 -8.23 4.00
C GLY A 105 -12.05 -8.21 5.23
N ASP A 106 -11.93 -9.34 5.91
CA ASP A 106 -11.03 -9.49 7.06
C ASP A 106 -9.57 -9.34 6.65
N SER A 107 -9.13 -10.04 5.60
CA SER A 107 -7.75 -9.92 5.09
C SER A 107 -7.39 -8.46 4.80
N GLN A 108 -8.29 -7.70 4.16
CA GLN A 108 -8.06 -6.28 3.89
C GLN A 108 -8.11 -5.40 5.13
N LYS A 109 -8.93 -5.73 6.12
CA LYS A 109 -8.94 -5.04 7.40
C LYS A 109 -7.59 -5.16 8.10
N TYR A 110 -7.01 -6.36 8.18
CA TYR A 110 -5.68 -6.56 8.78
C TYR A 110 -4.57 -5.89 7.97
N SER A 111 -4.63 -5.94 6.63
CA SER A 111 -3.69 -5.21 5.77
C SER A 111 -3.71 -3.70 6.03
N CYS A 112 -4.91 -3.11 6.22
CA CYS A 112 -5.03 -1.70 6.57
C CYS A 112 -4.40 -1.38 7.94
N ILE A 113 -4.65 -2.21 8.95
CA ILE A 113 -4.09 -2.03 10.30
C ILE A 113 -2.56 -2.09 10.25
N ALA A 114 -1.99 -3.08 9.56
CA ALA A 114 -0.54 -3.22 9.40
C ALA A 114 0.06 -1.98 8.72
N THR A 115 -0.59 -1.50 7.66
CA THR A 115 -0.14 -0.30 6.92
C THR A 115 -0.19 0.95 7.80
N THR A 116 -1.27 1.14 8.57
CA THR A 116 -1.39 2.28 9.50
C THR A 116 -0.30 2.26 10.57
N ALA A 117 0.03 1.09 11.12
CA ALA A 117 1.10 0.95 12.11
C ALA A 117 2.46 1.35 11.53
N VAL A 118 2.76 1.00 10.28
CA VAL A 118 4.00 1.38 9.60
C VAL A 118 4.04 2.89 9.31
N ILE A 119 2.95 3.46 8.79
CA ILE A 119 2.87 4.92 8.50
C ILE A 119 3.00 5.75 9.78
N ALA A 120 2.53 5.25 10.92
CA ALA A 120 2.69 5.93 12.21
C ALA A 120 4.18 6.17 12.58
N LEU A 121 5.08 5.31 12.12
CA LEU A 121 6.53 5.49 12.29
C LEU A 121 7.08 6.64 11.43
N GLY A 122 6.33 7.12 10.44
CA GLY A 122 6.72 8.28 9.61
C GLY A 122 6.66 9.62 10.36
N PHE A 123 5.78 9.77 11.35
CA PHE A 123 5.65 11.01 12.13
C PHE A 123 6.96 11.46 12.81
N PRO A 124 7.69 10.61 13.56
CA PRO A 124 8.97 11.01 14.13
C PRO A 124 10.02 11.31 13.05
N CYS A 125 10.00 10.63 11.91
CA CYS A 125 10.90 10.93 10.79
C CYS A 125 10.67 12.33 10.23
N ILE A 126 9.41 12.76 10.10
CA ILE A 126 9.04 14.12 9.66
C ILE A 126 9.51 15.16 10.69
N ALA A 127 9.46 14.85 11.99
CA ALA A 127 9.92 15.77 13.03
C ALA A 127 11.42 16.09 12.95
N VAL A 128 12.23 15.22 12.34
CA VAL A 128 13.67 15.40 12.13
C VAL A 128 13.97 16.21 10.86
N TRP A 129 12.99 16.38 9.96
CA TRP A 129 13.22 17.10 8.71
C TRP A 129 13.54 18.58 8.93
N LYS A 130 14.50 19.07 8.15
CA LYS A 130 14.82 20.49 8.09
C LYS A 130 13.73 21.22 7.31
N ASN A 131 13.26 22.33 7.86
CA ASN A 131 12.35 23.22 7.14
C ASN A 131 13.13 23.98 6.06
N LEU A 132 12.88 23.64 4.79
CA LEU A 132 13.54 24.26 3.63
C LEU A 132 12.67 25.36 3.05
N ASN A 133 13.29 26.49 2.71
CA ASN A 133 12.59 27.59 2.05
C ASN A 133 12.54 27.35 0.54
N VAL A 134 11.34 27.04 0.04
CA VAL A 134 11.04 26.79 -1.37
C VAL A 134 10.94 28.07 -2.22
N ASP A 135 10.93 29.26 -1.61
CA ASP A 135 10.93 30.56 -2.32
C ASP A 135 12.32 30.99 -2.83
N GLN A 136 13.35 30.17 -2.64
CA GLN A 136 14.70 30.50 -3.11
C GLN A 136 14.75 30.51 -4.64
N LYS A 137 15.01 31.70 -5.20
CA LYS A 137 15.17 31.89 -6.65
C LYS A 137 16.48 31.29 -7.12
N GLN A 138 16.38 30.16 -7.81
CA GLN A 138 17.54 29.43 -8.37
C GLN A 138 18.16 30.15 -9.58
N ASN A 139 17.36 30.90 -10.35
CA ASN A 139 17.86 31.74 -11.44
C ASN A 139 18.12 33.17 -10.94
N LYS A 140 19.38 33.48 -10.63
CA LYS A 140 19.91 34.85 -10.75
C LYS A 140 20.15 35.09 -12.24
N GLY A 141 19.08 35.29 -13.01
CA GLY A 141 19.18 35.60 -14.43
C GLY A 141 19.98 36.89 -14.60
N VAL A 142 21.24 36.78 -15.00
CA VAL A 142 21.95 37.88 -15.62
C VAL A 142 21.39 37.92 -17.04
N MET A 143 20.46 38.84 -17.28
CA MET A 143 20.05 39.18 -18.63
C MET A 143 21.24 39.90 -19.28
N LEU A 144 21.93 39.21 -20.20
CA LEU A 144 22.92 39.79 -21.10
C LEU A 144 22.23 40.63 -22.17
#